data_AF-A0A3D2B1Q0-F1
#
_entry.id   AF-A0A3D2B1Q0-F1
#
_cell.length_a   1.000
_cell.length_b   1.000
_cell.length_c   1.000
_cell.angle_alpha   90.00
_cell.angle_beta   90.00
_cell.angle_gamma   90.00
#
_symmetry.space_group_name_H-M   'P 1'
#
loop_
_entity.id
_entity.type
_entity.pdbx_description
1 polymer ?
#
loop_
_entity_poly.entity_id
_entity_poly.type
_entity_poly.pdbx_seq_one_letter_code
_entity_poly.pdbx_strand_id
1 'polypeptide(L)' 'MTYNGCTTTKIFCRPNCPPGRRTKPENRVSFSNPHEAMLSGFRACKVCTPLIGAPGPWKKKNQS' A
#
# COMPACT_ATOMS: atom_id res chain seq x y z
N MET A 1 -2.27 -8.27 8.52
CA MET A 1 -1.71 -6.93 8.27
C MET A 1 -2.40 -6.38 7.03
N THR A 2 -3.11 -5.25 7.12
CA THR A 2 -4.02 -4.82 6.03
C THR A 2 -3.33 -3.87 5.07
N TYR A 3 -3.39 -4.15 3.77
CA TYR A 3 -2.85 -3.33 2.70
C TYR A 3 -3.96 -2.50 2.05
N ASN A 4 -3.63 -1.31 1.58
CA ASN A 4 -4.58 -0.44 0.88
C ASN A 4 -4.22 -0.35 -0.59
N GLY A 5 -5.08 -0.86 -1.46
CA GLY A 5 -5.07 -0.66 -2.91
C GLY A 5 -5.77 0.62 -3.33
N CYS A 6 -5.29 1.22 -4.41
CA CYS A 6 -5.99 2.25 -5.16
C CYS A 6 -6.41 1.66 -6.51
N THR A 7 -7.72 1.61 -6.80
CA THR A 7 -8.24 1.07 -8.06
C THR A 7 -7.82 1.91 -9.26
N THR A 8 -7.72 3.23 -9.10
CA THR A 8 -7.37 4.18 -10.16
C THR A 8 -5.93 3.99 -10.64
N THR A 9 -4.98 3.90 -9.71
CA THR A 9 -3.56 3.71 -10.06
C THR A 9 -3.16 2.24 -10.13
N LYS A 10 -4.04 1.33 -9.69
CA LYS A 10 -3.73 -0.10 -9.48
C LYS A 10 -2.47 -0.29 -8.64
N ILE A 11 -2.30 0.51 -7.58
CA ILE A 11 -1.15 0.42 -6.66
C ILE A 11 -1.64 0.04 -5.27
N PHE A 12 -0.98 -0.93 -4.62
CA PHE A 12 -1.23 -1.25 -3.21
C PHE A 12 -0.09 -0.77 -2.31
N CYS A 13 -0.46 -0.27 -1.13
CA CYS A 13 0.40 0.36 -0.14
C CYS A 13 0.22 -0.24 1.25
N ARG A 14 1.23 -0.07 2.10
CA ARG A 14 1.13 -0.36 3.54
C ARG A 14 0.17 0.60 4.25
N PRO A 15 -0.40 0.20 5.40
CA PRO A 15 -1.16 1.12 6.24
C PRO A 15 -0.25 2.28 6.68
N ASN A 16 -0.81 3.48 6.76
CA ASN A 16 -0.10 4.73 7.07
C ASN A 16 0.84 5.28 5.97
N CYS A 17 0.84 4.68 4.77
CA CYS A 17 1.62 5.23 3.66
C CYS A 17 1.00 6.54 3.12
N PRO A 18 1.78 7.62 2.89
CA PRO A 18 1.28 8.91 2.41
C PRO A 18 0.48 8.83 1.09
N PRO A 19 0.93 8.14 0.02
CA PRO A 19 0.13 7.97 -1.19
C PRO A 19 -1.16 7.17 -0.94
N GLY A 20 -1.12 6.16 -0.06
CA GLY A 20 -2.31 5.41 0.34
C GLY A 20 -3.30 6.23 1.18
N ARG A 21 -2.83 7.26 1.89
CA ARG A 21 -3.68 8.20 2.66
C ARG A 21 -4.36 9.24 1.77
N ARG A 22 -3.72 9.63 0.66
CA ARG A 22 -4.28 10.56 -0.34
C ARG A 22 -5.29 9.92 -1.29
N THR A 23 -5.36 8.59 -1.32
CA THR A 23 -6.32 7.88 -2.17
C THR A 23 -7.75 8.15 -1.67
N LYS A 24 -8.65 8.53 -2.59
CA LYS A 24 -10.07 8.72 -2.27
C LYS A 24 -10.65 7.41 -1.70
N PRO A 25 -11.49 7.47 -0.65
CA PRO A 25 -12.08 6.27 -0.05
C PRO A 25 -12.89 5.44 -1.06
N GLU A 26 -13.51 6.09 -2.05
CA GLU A 26 -14.28 5.45 -3.14
C GLU A 26 -13.43 4.49 -3.99
N ASN A 27 -12.14 4.78 -4.17
CA ASN A 27 -11.21 3.99 -4.97
C ASN A 27 -10.26 3.16 -4.09
N ARG A 28 -10.52 3.10 -2.78
CA ARG A 28 -9.67 2.43 -1.81
C ARG A 28 -10.15 1.00 -1.60
N VAL A 29 -9.26 0.04 -1.81
CA VAL A 29 -9.51 -1.39 -1.57
C VAL A 29 -8.63 -1.86 -0.43
N SER A 30 -9.16 -2.64 0.49
CA SER A 30 -8.39 -3.27 1.56
C SER A 30 -8.06 -4.72 1.20
N PHE A 31 -6.78 -5.09 1.25
CA PHE A 31 -6.32 -6.46 1.02
C PHE A 31 -5.71 -7.03 2.30
N SER A 32 -5.96 -8.31 2.57
CA SER A 32 -5.38 -9.02 3.71
C SER A 32 -3.95 -9.47 3.45
N ASN A 33 -3.61 -9.72 2.18
CA ASN A 33 -2.31 -10.22 1.76
C ASN A 33 -1.77 -9.45 0.54
N PRO A 34 -0.46 -9.17 0.46
CA PRO A 34 0.11 -8.47 -0.69
C PRO A 34 0.03 -9.33 -1.97
N HIS A 35 0.05 -10.66 -1.80
CA HIS A 35 -0.07 -11.60 -2.91
C HIS A 35 -1.46 -11.53 -3.57
N GLU A 36 -2.52 -11.36 -2.78
CA GLU A 36 -3.90 -11.21 -3.27
C GLU A 36 -4.07 -9.92 -4.07
N ALA A 37 -3.43 -8.83 -3.61
CA ALA A 37 -3.38 -7.58 -4.35
C ALA A 37 -2.67 -7.75 -5.70
N MET A 38 -1.55 -8.49 -5.75
CA MET A 38 -0.83 -8.77 -6.99
C MET A 38 -1.65 -9.62 -7.96
N LEU A 39 -2.31 -10.67 -7.47
CA LEU A 39 -3.23 -11.50 -8.27
C LEU A 39 -4.40 -10.68 -8.82
N SER A 40 -4.86 -9.68 -8.09
CA SER A 40 -5.88 -8.73 -8.54
C SER A 40 -5.36 -7.69 -9.54
N GLY A 41 -4.09 -7.77 -9.96
CA GLY A 41 -3.46 -6.87 -10.92
C GLY A 41 -2.94 -5.55 -10.32
N PHE A 42 -2.78 -5.47 -9.00
CA PHE A 42 -2.22 -4.30 -8.33
C PHE A 42 -0.70 -4.41 -8.20
N ARG A 43 -0.02 -3.28 -8.42
CA ARG A 43 1.43 -3.13 -8.35
C ARG A 43 1.83 -2.69 -6.95
N ALA A 44 2.98 -3.17 -6.47
CA ALA A 44 3.50 -2.74 -5.18
C ALA A 44 3.95 -1.27 -5.21
N CYS A 45 3.59 -0.50 -4.18
CA CYS A 45 4.03 0.88 -4.05
C CYS A 45 5.55 0.98 -3.92
N LYS A 46 6.19 1.82 -4.74
CA LYS A 46 7.64 2.05 -4.70
C LYS A 46 8.12 2.86 -3.50
N VAL A 47 7.21 3.56 -2.80
CA VAL A 47 7.54 4.41 -1.64
C VAL A 47 7.60 3.59 -0.34
N CYS A 48 6.55 2.80 -0.09
CA CYS A 48 6.51 1.95 1.09
C CYS A 48 7.02 0.54 0.87
N THR A 49 7.32 0.18 -0.38
CA THR A 49 7.83 -1.13 -0.81
C THR A 49 7.19 -2.24 0.02
N PRO A 50 5.87 -2.47 -0.08
CA PRO A 50 5.15 -3.38 0.82
C PRO A 50 5.74 -4.80 0.83
N LEU A 51 6.38 -5.19 -0.28
CA LEU A 51 7.09 -6.45 -0.53
C LEU A 51 8.53 -6.48 0.01
N ILE A 52 9.16 -5.34 0.28
CA ILE A 52 10.57 -5.26 0.69
C ILE A 52 10.66 -4.54 2.05
N GLY A 53 11.13 -5.27 3.06
CA GLY A 53 11.38 -4.77 4.42
C GLY A 53 10.37 -5.27 5.46
N ALA A 54 10.67 -4.99 6.75
CA ALA A 54 9.94 -5.53 7.89
C ALA A 54 8.42 -5.28 7.82
N PRO A 55 7.55 -6.26 8.14
CA PRO A 55 6.12 -6.04 8.22
C PRO A 55 5.81 -4.99 9.30
N GLY A 56 5.37 -3.81 8.89
CA GLY A 56 5.03 -2.70 9.80
C GLY A 56 4.31 -1.54 9.10
N PRO A 57 3.64 -0.65 9.84
CA PRO A 57 3.15 0.62 9.28
C PRO A 57 4.32 1.37 8.63
N TRP A 58 4.07 2.03 7.51
CA TRP A 58 5.13 2.75 6.81
C TRP A 58 5.67 3.89 7.68
N LYS A 59 6.99 3.90 7.92
CA LYS A 59 7.71 5.00 8.58
C LYS A 59 8.47 5.82 7.56
N LYS A 60 8.45 7.15 7.71
CA LYS A 60 9.21 8.09 6.90
C LYS A 60 10.70 7.84 7.13
N LYS A 61 11.51 7.80 6.07
CA LYS A 61 12.98 7.64 6.20
C LYS A 61 13.68 8.90 6.77
N ASN A 62 13.05 10.07 6.75
CA ASN A 62 13.59 11.34 7.27
C ASN A 62 12.86 11.77 8.56
N GLN A 63 13.13 11.10 9.67
CA GLN A 63 12.98 11.69 11.01
C GLN A 63 14.39 11.69 11.62
N SER A 64 15.17 12.72 11.27
CA SER A 64 16.34 13.16 12.03
C SER A 64 15.92 14.36 12.86
#